data_AF-A0A1Y1KWA4-F1
#
_entry.id   AF-A0A1Y1KWA4-F1
#
_cell.length_a   1.000
_cell.length_b   1.000
_cell.length_c   1.000
_cell.angle_alpha   90.00
_cell.angle_beta   90.00
_cell.angle_gamma   90.00
#
_symmetry.space_group_name_H-M   'P 1'
#
loop_
_entity.id
_entity.type
_entity.pdbx_description
1 polymer ?
#
loop_
_entity_poly.entity_id
_entity_poly.type
_entity_poly.pdbx_seq_one_letter_code
_entity_poly.pdbx_strand_id
1 'polypeptide(L)'
;DEPQPPYTERRYTPNHKVKYFVNPKDVQSFSKSKLAQLDHTAEANFIRFLDNKCEHENIAQRRLREDAMGWFYEDVEKMEQANRYPKPNCDRLRSLGYRRT
;
A
#
# COMPACT_ATOMS: atom_id res chain seq x y z
N ASP A 1 1.46 -1.77 12.97
CA ASP A 1 1.34 -0.32 13.24
C ASP A 1 1.66 0.03 14.69
N GLU A 2 2.86 -0.35 15.14
CA GLU A 2 3.40 0.01 16.45
C GLU A 2 4.29 1.25 16.31
N PRO A 3 4.27 2.17 17.29
CA PRO A 3 5.17 3.33 17.28
C PRO A 3 6.62 2.85 17.37
N GLN A 4 7.43 3.20 16.37
CA GLN A 4 8.87 2.95 16.41
C GLN A 4 9.57 4.24 16.85
N PRO A 5 10.32 4.25 17.96
CA PRO A 5 11.14 5.40 18.33
C PRO A 5 12.02 5.80 17.14
N PRO A 6 12.04 7.06 16.68
CA PRO A 6 11.52 8.29 17.30
C PRO A 6 10.06 8.70 16.92
N TYR A 7 9.38 7.94 16.06
CA TYR A 7 8.03 8.22 15.58
C TYR A 7 6.96 7.73 16.57
N THR A 8 6.64 8.56 17.57
CA THR A 8 5.73 8.22 18.66
C THR A 8 4.41 8.98 18.62
N GLU A 9 4.36 10.16 17.99
CA GLU A 9 3.16 10.97 17.93
C GLU A 9 2.21 10.43 16.85
N ARG A 10 0.97 10.13 17.25
CA ARG A 10 -0.06 9.56 16.36
C ARG A 10 -0.82 10.67 15.67
N ARG A 11 -0.88 10.61 14.34
CA ARG A 11 -1.72 11.47 13.50
C ARG A 11 -2.57 10.64 12.54
N TYR A 12 -3.58 11.27 11.96
CA TYR A 12 -4.50 10.65 11.02
C TYR A 12 -4.58 11.49 9.75
N THR A 13 -4.61 10.83 8.60
CA THR A 13 -4.83 11.55 7.32
C THR A 13 -6.24 12.13 7.25
N PRO A 14 -6.42 13.27 6.56
CA PRO A 14 -7.69 13.99 6.59
C PRO A 14 -8.84 13.23 5.91
N ASN A 15 -8.60 12.58 4.78
CA ASN A 15 -9.68 11.95 4.00
C ASN A 15 -9.96 10.50 4.45
N HIS A 16 -8.91 9.68 4.49
CA HIS A 16 -9.05 8.24 4.73
C HIS A 16 -8.78 7.82 6.18
N LYS A 17 -8.48 8.79 7.07
CA LYS A 17 -8.19 8.56 8.49
C LYS A 17 -7.15 7.46 8.71
N VAL A 18 -6.17 7.39 7.81
CA VAL A 18 -5.08 6.42 7.92
C VAL A 18 -4.18 6.87 9.05
N LYS A 19 -4.00 6.00 10.03
CA LYS A 19 -3.11 6.24 11.17
C LYS A 19 -1.66 6.19 10.71
N TYR A 20 -0.88 7.18 11.08
CA TYR A 20 0.57 7.19 10.90
C TYR A 20 1.25 7.85 12.11
N PHE A 21 2.56 7.64 12.21
CA PHE A 21 3.34 8.13 13.34
C PHE A 21 4.36 9.15 12.85
N VAL A 22 4.47 10.24 13.59
CA VAL A 22 5.45 11.31 13.34
C VAL A 22 6.35 11.46 14.56
N ASN A 23 7.54 12.01 14.32
CA ASN A 23 8.45 12.36 15.39
C ASN A 23 8.02 13.70 15.99
N PRO A 24 7.69 13.76 17.29
CA PRO A 24 7.22 14.99 17.92
C PRO A 24 8.24 16.12 17.82
N LYS A 25 9.54 15.84 17.71
CA LYS A 25 10.58 16.86 17.55
C LYS A 25 10.48 17.59 16.21
N ASP A 26 10.09 16.89 15.16
CA ASP A 26 10.03 17.43 13.80
C ASP A 26 8.78 18.31 13.61
N VAL A 27 7.68 17.93 14.26
CA VAL A 27 6.39 18.63 14.14
C VAL A 27 6.16 19.72 15.17
N GLN A 28 6.95 19.78 16.27
CA GLN A 28 6.82 20.79 17.32
C GLN A 28 6.92 22.24 16.80
N SER A 29 7.70 22.48 15.75
CA SER A 29 7.88 23.79 15.14
C SER A 29 6.87 24.11 14.03
N PHE A 30 5.96 23.18 13.70
CA PHE A 30 5.06 23.35 12.57
C PHE A 30 3.82 24.14 12.96
N SER A 31 3.43 25.09 12.12
CA SER A 31 2.14 25.76 12.22
C SER A 31 1.01 24.80 11.85
N LYS A 32 -0.23 25.15 12.22
CA LYS A 32 -1.43 24.38 11.86
C LYS A 32 -1.55 24.13 10.34
N SER A 33 -1.17 25.11 9.51
CA SER A 33 -1.19 24.97 8.05
C SER A 33 -0.14 23.98 7.55
N LYS A 34 1.08 24.02 8.12
CA LYS A 34 2.16 23.10 7.76
C LYS A 34 1.85 21.67 8.19
N LEU A 35 1.18 21.50 9.34
CA LEU A 35 0.65 20.20 9.76
C LEU A 35 -0.41 19.67 8.81
N ALA A 36 -1.38 20.48 8.40
CA ALA A 36 -2.37 20.04 7.40
C ALA A 36 -1.70 19.62 6.08
N GLN A 37 -0.70 20.37 5.61
CA GLN A 37 0.05 20.03 4.42
C GLN A 37 0.85 18.72 4.57
N LEU A 38 1.44 18.49 5.75
CA LEU A 38 2.09 17.22 6.07
C LEU A 38 1.07 16.07 6.01
N ASP A 39 -0.08 16.23 6.64
CA ASP A 39 -1.13 15.20 6.72
C ASP A 39 -1.66 14.84 5.30
N HIS A 40 -1.83 15.82 4.41
CA HIS A 40 -2.15 15.59 2.99
C HIS A 40 -1.02 14.91 2.22
N THR A 41 0.22 15.30 2.46
CA THR A 41 1.39 14.71 1.77
C THR A 41 1.59 13.26 2.21
N ALA A 42 1.41 12.97 3.49
CA ALA A 42 1.46 11.63 4.04
C ALA A 42 0.40 10.73 3.40
N GLU A 43 -0.81 11.25 3.20
CA GLU A 43 -1.88 10.52 2.51
C GLU A 43 -1.53 10.19 1.06
N ALA A 44 -1.07 11.18 0.29
CA ALA A 44 -0.65 10.96 -1.09
C ALA A 44 0.49 9.94 -1.20
N ASN A 45 1.47 10.00 -0.30
CA ASN A 45 2.57 9.05 -0.25
C ASN A 45 2.11 7.65 0.14
N PHE A 46 1.15 7.53 1.07
CA PHE A 46 0.57 6.26 1.46
C PHE A 46 -0.18 5.59 0.30
N ILE A 47 -0.96 6.36 -0.46
CA ILE A 47 -1.65 5.85 -1.66
C ILE A 47 -0.64 5.36 -2.69
N ARG A 48 0.40 6.15 -3.00
CA ARG A 48 1.48 5.76 -3.92
C ARG A 48 2.20 4.49 -3.45
N PHE A 49 2.42 4.34 -2.15
CA PHE A 49 3.04 3.15 -1.59
C PHE A 49 2.16 1.91 -1.75
N LEU A 50 0.85 2.02 -1.47
CA LEU A 50 -0.11 0.94 -1.71
C LEU A 50 -0.19 0.57 -3.19
N ASP A 51 -0.18 1.58 -4.05
CA ASP A 51 -0.21 1.43 -5.51
C ASP A 51 1.01 0.65 -6.02
N ASN A 52 2.22 0.99 -5.54
CA ASN A 52 3.43 0.23 -5.84
C ASN A 52 3.36 -1.20 -5.30
N LYS A 53 2.88 -1.41 -4.08
CA LYS A 53 2.72 -2.76 -3.52
C LYS A 53 1.74 -3.61 -4.32
N CYS A 54 0.65 -3.01 -4.76
CA CYS A 54 -0.30 -3.67 -5.65
C CYS A 54 0.36 -4.09 -6.97
N GLU A 55 1.24 -3.27 -7.56
CA GLU A 55 2.01 -3.68 -8.74
C GLU A 55 2.93 -4.86 -8.46
N HIS A 56 3.61 -4.88 -7.32
CA HIS A 56 4.43 -6.02 -6.94
C HIS A 56 3.59 -7.30 -6.81
N GLU A 57 2.38 -7.23 -6.25
CA GLU A 57 1.44 -8.36 -6.17
C GLU A 57 0.93 -8.80 -7.56
N ASN A 58 0.74 -7.86 -8.49
CA ASN A 58 0.38 -8.14 -9.87
C ASN A 58 1.50 -8.83 -10.64
N ILE A 59 2.73 -8.33 -10.50
CA ILE A 59 3.92 -8.93 -11.09
C ILE A 59 4.14 -10.33 -10.52
N ALA A 60 4.00 -10.52 -9.20
CA ALA A 60 4.13 -11.82 -8.56
C ALA A 60 3.10 -12.82 -9.10
N GLN A 61 1.83 -12.42 -9.20
CA GLN A 61 0.80 -13.27 -9.81
C GLN A 61 1.11 -13.60 -11.27
N ARG A 62 1.57 -12.62 -12.06
CA ARG A 62 1.93 -12.85 -13.45
C ARG A 62 3.05 -13.86 -13.58
N ARG A 63 4.10 -13.75 -12.77
CA ARG A 63 5.20 -14.73 -12.72
C ARG A 63 4.69 -16.13 -12.38
N LEU A 64 3.80 -16.26 -11.40
CA LEU A 64 3.18 -17.55 -11.07
C LEU A 64 2.41 -18.15 -12.26
N ARG A 65 1.72 -17.33 -13.06
CA ARG A 65 1.06 -17.80 -14.29
C ARG A 65 2.04 -18.19 -15.38
N GLU A 66 3.10 -17.40 -15.57
CA GLU A 66 4.18 -17.70 -16.53
C GLU A 66 4.86 -19.04 -16.17
N ASP A 67 5.17 -19.25 -14.89
CA ASP A 67 5.75 -20.49 -14.38
C ASP A 67 4.81 -21.69 -14.52
N ALA A 68 3.50 -21.46 -14.43
CA ALA A 68 2.48 -22.50 -14.55
C ALA A 68 2.18 -22.89 -16.01
N MET A 69 2.21 -21.94 -16.95
CA MET A 69 2.06 -22.25 -18.38
C MET A 69 3.24 -23.07 -18.93
N GLY A 70 4.45 -22.86 -18.39
CA GLY A 70 5.65 -23.56 -18.85
C GLY A 70 5.89 -23.39 -20.35
N TRP A 71 6.68 -24.29 -20.94
CA TRP A 71 6.99 -24.24 -22.38
C TRP A 71 6.30 -25.32 -23.22
N PHE A 72 5.80 -26.38 -22.58
CA PHE A 72 5.23 -27.55 -23.25
C PHE A 72 3.80 -27.87 -22.85
N TYR A 73 3.45 -27.66 -21.58
CA TYR A 73 2.15 -28.00 -21.03
C TYR A 73 1.83 -27.07 -19.86
N GLU A 74 0.56 -26.67 -19.79
CA GLU A 74 0.03 -25.88 -18.67
C GLU A 74 -0.21 -26.79 -17.46
N ASP A 75 0.39 -26.42 -16.33
CA ASP A 75 0.11 -27.01 -15.03
C ASP A 75 -1.14 -26.33 -14.45
N VAL A 76 -2.29 -27.01 -14.61
CA VAL A 76 -3.61 -26.49 -14.21
C VAL A 76 -3.68 -26.20 -12.72
N GLU A 77 -3.03 -27.00 -11.87
CA GLU A 77 -3.02 -26.78 -10.42
C GLU A 77 -2.25 -25.49 -10.06
N LYS A 78 -1.08 -25.28 -10.69
CA LYS A 78 -0.31 -24.05 -10.50
C LYS A 78 -1.02 -22.83 -11.08
N MET A 79 -1.71 -22.98 -12.22
CA MET A 79 -2.51 -21.90 -12.80
C MET A 79 -3.64 -21.49 -11.86
N GLU A 80 -4.31 -22.45 -11.22
CA GLU A 80 -5.34 -22.16 -10.24
C GLU A 80 -4.77 -21.48 -8.99
N GLN A 81 -3.60 -21.90 -8.53
CA GLN A 81 -2.88 -21.22 -7.44
C GLN A 81 -2.53 -19.77 -7.80
N ALA A 82 -2.02 -19.54 -9.02
CA ALA A 82 -1.73 -18.21 -9.52
C ALA A 82 -3.00 -17.35 -9.59
N ASN A 83 -4.12 -17.91 -10.07
CA ASN A 83 -5.40 -17.21 -10.14
C ASN A 83 -5.95 -16.82 -8.77
N ARG A 84 -5.73 -17.67 -7.76
CA ARG A 84 -6.13 -17.42 -6.36
C ARG A 84 -5.09 -16.61 -5.56
N TYR A 85 -4.02 -16.12 -6.19
CA TYR A 85 -2.98 -15.36 -5.50
C TYR A 85 -3.58 -14.14 -4.77
N PRO A 86 -3.41 -14.04 -3.44
CA PRO A 86 -4.01 -12.96 -2.66
C PRO A 86 -3.35 -11.61 -2.96
N LYS A 87 -4.17 -10.57 -3.13
CA LYS A 87 -3.71 -9.20 -3.41
C LYS A 87 -4.23 -8.21 -2.37
N PRO A 88 -3.85 -8.36 -1.09
CA PRO A 88 -4.39 -7.54 -0.02
C PRO A 88 -4.12 -6.04 -0.20
N ASN A 89 -2.99 -5.65 -0.82
CA ASN A 89 -2.72 -4.23 -1.05
C ASN A 89 -3.59 -3.67 -2.18
N CYS A 90 -3.79 -4.42 -3.27
CA CYS A 90 -4.74 -4.04 -4.31
C CYS A 90 -6.18 -3.94 -3.77
N ASP A 91 -6.61 -4.88 -2.94
CA ASP A 91 -7.94 -4.85 -2.33
C ASP A 91 -8.11 -3.64 -1.40
N ARG A 92 -7.07 -3.32 -0.63
CA ARG A 92 -7.04 -2.12 0.21
C ARG A 92 -7.11 -0.85 -0.63
N LEU A 93 -6.35 -0.76 -1.73
CA LEU A 93 -6.39 0.38 -2.65
C LEU A 93 -7.80 0.59 -3.24
N ARG A 94 -8.46 -0.51 -3.64
CA ARG A 94 -9.84 -0.50 -4.13
C ARG A 94 -10.85 -0.05 -3.06
N SER A 95 -10.65 -0.47 -1.81
CA SER A 95 -11.51 -0.04 -0.68
C SER A 95 -11.42 1.46 -0.40
N LEU A 96 -10.30 2.10 -0.78
CA LEU A 96 -10.09 3.54 -0.67
C LEU A 96 -10.66 4.29 -1.90
N GLY A 97 -11.33 3.61 -2.82
CA GLY A 97 -11.90 4.21 -4.04
C GLY A 97 -10.89 4.46 -5.16
N TYR A 98 -9.62 4.08 -4.97
CA TYR A 98 -8.61 4.15 -6.01
C TYR A 98 -8.70 2.89 -6.86
N ARG A 99 -9.20 3.05 -8.09
CA ARG A 99 -9.21 2.00 -9.10
C ARG A 99 -8.12 2.29 -10.11
N ARG A 100 -7.17 1.36 -10.25
CA ARG A 100 -6.26 1.36 -11.39
C ARG A 100 -7.10 1.07 -12.65
N THR A 101 -7.15 2.03 -13.56
CA THR A 101 -7.75 1.88 -14.90
C THR A 101 -6.79 1.18 -15.84
#